data_AF-A0A0K1XEF5-F1
#
_entry.id   AF-A0A0K1XEF5-F1
#
_cell.length_a   1.000
_cell.length_b   1.000
_cell.length_c   1.000
_cell.angle_alpha   90.00
_cell.angle_beta   90.00
_cell.angle_gamma   90.00
#
_symmetry.space_group_name_H-M   'P 1'
#
loop_
_entity.id
_entity.type
_entity.pdbx_description
1 polymer ?
#
loop_
_entity_poly.entity_id
_entity_poly.type
_entity_poly.pdbx_seq_one_letter_code
_entity_poly.pdbx_strand_id
1 'polypeptide(L)'
;MRHLIVLLLSAVLALPVLAAERMQRLGEVEAHYSVFNSSFLQPEIAKASGLTRSKELGVLNLSFVQQGKGQVVKLSGTVTDLMSKTTPLTFRETKEGSAVYYLAQFKQSSREILKFKIEAEFADGQRHTLQFSQEVFPD
;
A
#
# COMPACT_ATOMS: atom_id res chain seq x y z
N MET A 1 -35.44 8.24 43.43
CA MET A 1 -35.29 8.89 42.11
C MET A 1 -33.97 9.64 42.10
N ARG A 2 -33.29 9.57 40.96
CA ARG A 2 -32.21 10.47 40.50
C ARG A 2 -30.82 10.27 41.11
N HIS A 3 -29.89 9.94 40.20
CA HIS A 3 -28.43 10.10 40.27
C HIS A 3 -27.72 9.03 41.10
N LEU A 4 -27.18 7.96 40.50
CA LEU A 4 -25.78 8.00 40.06
C LEU A 4 -25.49 6.92 38.98
N ILE A 5 -26.26 6.90 37.88
CA ILE A 5 -25.87 6.17 36.66
C ILE A 5 -24.98 7.12 35.84
N VAL A 6 -23.75 7.38 36.28
CA VAL A 6 -22.76 8.12 35.48
C VAL A 6 -21.36 7.59 35.81
N LEU A 7 -21.04 6.37 35.35
CA LEU A 7 -19.65 5.91 35.29
C LEU A 7 -19.49 4.74 34.32
N LEU A 8 -20.11 4.85 33.15
CA LEU A 8 -20.05 3.81 32.13
C LEU A 8 -20.04 4.43 30.73
N LEU A 9 -19.12 5.35 30.47
CA LEU A 9 -18.87 5.85 29.11
C LEU A 9 -17.50 6.53 28.99
N SER A 10 -16.41 5.80 29.28
CA SER A 10 -15.05 6.34 29.09
C SER A 10 -14.03 5.26 28.73
N ALA A 11 -14.44 4.30 27.90
CA ALA A 11 -13.49 3.44 27.19
C ALA A 11 -13.73 3.65 25.70
N VAL A 12 -13.41 4.85 25.22
CA VAL A 12 -13.25 5.08 23.79
C VAL A 12 -12.06 4.24 23.36
N LEU A 13 -12.36 3.18 22.62
CA LEU A 13 -11.41 2.30 21.98
C LEU A 13 -10.40 3.15 21.18
N ALA A 14 -9.18 3.27 21.69
CA ALA A 14 -8.03 3.63 20.87
C ALA A 14 -7.72 2.41 19.99
N LEU A 15 -8.48 2.23 18.91
CA LEU A 15 -8.08 1.29 17.87
C LEU A 15 -6.82 1.87 17.22
N PRO A 16 -5.68 1.18 17.25
CA PRO A 16 -4.56 1.59 16.43
C PRO A 16 -5.05 1.52 14.98
N VAL A 17 -4.94 2.63 14.26
CA VAL A 17 -5.10 2.65 12.80
C VAL A 17 -3.90 1.88 12.26
N LEU A 18 -4.01 0.56 12.24
CA LEU A 18 -3.09 -0.29 11.50
C LEU A 18 -3.17 0.16 10.04
N ALA A 19 -2.01 0.36 9.41
CA ALA A 19 -1.93 0.64 7.99
C ALA A 19 -2.84 -0.37 7.27
N ALA A 20 -3.89 0.12 6.61
CA ALA A 20 -4.94 -0.73 6.09
C ALA A 20 -4.41 -1.55 4.91
N GLU A 21 -3.89 -2.75 5.20
CA GLU A 21 -3.58 -3.73 4.18
C GLU A 21 -4.88 -4.17 3.52
N ARG A 22 -4.90 -4.14 2.20
CA ARG A 22 -6.03 -4.53 1.36
C ARG A 22 -5.62 -5.69 0.47
N MET A 23 -6.60 -6.50 0.11
CA MET A 23 -6.42 -7.66 -0.77
C MET A 23 -7.46 -7.61 -1.88
N GLN A 24 -7.04 -7.89 -3.11
CA GLN A 24 -7.93 -8.09 -4.24
C GLN A 24 -7.58 -9.38 -4.97
N ARG A 25 -8.59 -10.19 -5.27
CA ARG A 25 -8.42 -11.44 -6.03
C ARG A 25 -8.49 -11.16 -7.54
N LEU A 26 -7.51 -11.67 -8.27
CA LEU A 26 -7.32 -11.53 -9.71
C LEU A 26 -7.24 -12.96 -10.30
N GLY A 27 -8.39 -13.62 -10.48
CA GLY A 27 -8.43 -15.04 -10.80
C GLY A 27 -7.99 -15.90 -9.61
N GLU A 28 -6.92 -16.68 -9.76
CA GLU A 28 -6.33 -17.49 -8.68
C GLU A 28 -5.26 -16.74 -7.85
N VAL A 29 -4.92 -15.53 -8.27
CA VAL A 29 -3.91 -14.69 -7.62
C VAL A 29 -4.56 -13.75 -6.63
N GLU A 30 -3.97 -13.60 -5.46
CA GLU A 30 -4.32 -12.61 -4.44
C GLU A 30 -3.27 -11.49 -4.45
N ALA A 31 -3.69 -10.29 -4.82
CA ALA A 31 -2.86 -9.10 -4.78
C ALA A 31 -3.08 -8.37 -3.45
N HIS A 32 -2.08 -8.41 -2.58
CA HIS A 32 -2.04 -7.67 -1.34
C HIS A 32 -1.37 -6.33 -1.58
N TYR A 33 -1.96 -5.26 -1.07
CA TYR A 33 -1.46 -3.91 -1.24
C TYR A 33 -1.72 -3.04 -0.03
N SER A 34 -0.78 -2.14 0.24
CA SER A 34 -0.94 -1.09 1.24
C SER A 34 -0.28 0.20 0.75
N VAL A 35 -0.82 1.32 1.22
CA VAL A 35 -0.31 2.66 0.89
C VAL A 35 -0.10 3.41 2.19
N PHE A 36 1.11 3.92 2.40
CA PHE A 36 1.49 4.57 3.65
C PHE A 36 2.60 5.61 3.42
N ASN A 37 2.85 6.47 4.41
CA ASN A 37 3.92 7.47 4.33
C ASN A 37 5.30 6.79 4.42
N SER A 38 6.25 7.22 3.60
CA SER A 38 7.60 6.64 3.59
C SER A 38 8.36 6.85 4.91
N SER A 39 7.96 7.79 5.76
CA SER A 39 8.49 7.96 7.12
C SER A 39 8.33 6.69 7.97
N PHE A 40 7.30 5.88 7.71
CA PHE A 40 7.03 4.63 8.42
C PHE A 40 7.90 3.45 7.98
N LEU A 41 8.65 3.56 6.87
CA LEU A 41 9.61 2.52 6.51
C LEU A 41 10.69 2.41 7.60
N GLN A 42 11.04 1.18 7.94
CA GLN A 42 12.23 0.92 8.76
C GLN A 42 13.48 1.39 7.99
N PRO A 43 14.48 2.01 8.66
CA PRO A 43 15.67 2.55 8.01
C PRO A 43 16.39 1.56 7.08
N GLU A 44 16.49 0.30 7.51
CA GLU A 44 17.13 -0.79 6.79
C GLU A 44 16.37 -1.20 5.53
N ILE A 45 15.03 -1.24 5.57
CA ILE A 45 14.19 -1.52 4.39
C ILE A 45 14.34 -0.38 3.38
N ALA A 46 14.23 0.86 3.84
CA ALA A 46 14.40 2.02 2.98
C ALA A 46 15.78 2.02 2.30
N LYS A 47 16.85 1.71 3.06
CA LYS A 47 18.21 1.60 2.51
C LYS A 47 18.36 0.45 1.52
N ALA A 48 17.85 -0.74 1.83
CA ALA A 48 17.95 -1.92 0.99
C ALA A 48 17.20 -1.75 -0.34
N SER A 49 16.04 -1.11 -0.31
CA SER A 49 15.20 -0.85 -1.48
C SER A 49 15.55 0.47 -2.20
N GLY A 50 16.53 1.24 -1.70
CA GLY A 50 16.94 2.53 -2.27
C GLY A 50 15.86 3.61 -2.21
N LEU A 51 15.00 3.57 -1.20
CA LEU A 51 13.89 4.49 -0.99
C LEU A 51 14.25 5.60 0.01
N THR A 52 13.74 6.80 -0.23
CA THR A 52 13.96 7.94 0.67
C THR A 52 12.83 8.04 1.68
N ARG A 53 13.16 8.08 2.98
CA ARG A 53 12.17 8.36 4.04
C ARG A 53 11.89 9.87 4.08
N SER A 54 10.63 10.27 3.89
CA SER A 54 10.17 11.65 3.87
C SER A 54 8.66 11.73 4.15
N LYS A 55 8.24 12.77 4.87
CA LYS A 55 6.81 13.08 5.11
C LYS A 55 6.04 13.43 3.83
N GLU A 56 6.75 13.83 2.77
CA GLU A 56 6.16 14.23 1.48
C GLU A 56 6.11 13.08 0.45
N LEU A 57 6.54 11.88 0.85
CA LEU A 57 6.60 10.73 -0.04
C LEU A 57 5.71 9.62 0.51
N GLY A 58 4.79 9.15 -0.32
CA GLY A 58 4.04 7.92 -0.08
C GLY A 58 4.77 6.71 -0.66
N VAL A 59 4.45 5.54 -0.12
CA VAL A 59 4.92 4.24 -0.57
C VAL A 59 3.70 3.37 -0.86
N LEU A 60 3.66 2.81 -2.06
CA LEU A 60 2.82 1.67 -2.40
C LEU A 60 3.63 0.40 -2.18
N ASN A 61 3.16 -0.48 -1.29
CA ASN A 61 3.67 -1.83 -1.12
C ASN A 61 2.70 -2.82 -1.77
N LEU A 62 3.24 -3.78 -2.52
CA LEU A 62 2.51 -4.80 -3.25
C LEU A 62 3.16 -6.17 -3.07
N SER A 63 2.33 -7.21 -2.94
CA SER A 63 2.75 -8.59 -3.10
C SER A 63 1.66 -9.41 -3.77
N PHE A 64 2.07 -10.41 -4.54
CA PHE A 64 1.16 -11.33 -5.24
C PHE A 64 1.34 -12.72 -4.67
N VAL A 65 0.24 -13.35 -4.28
CA VAL A 65 0.23 -14.70 -3.69
C VAL A 65 -0.67 -15.59 -4.53
N GLN A 66 -0.20 -16.79 -4.86
CA GLN A 66 -1.00 -17.83 -5.51
C GLN A 66 -0.78 -19.12 -4.76
N GLN A 67 -1.86 -19.78 -4.34
CA GLN A 67 -1.82 -21.02 -3.56
C GLN A 67 -0.90 -20.94 -2.31
N GLY A 68 -0.93 -19.80 -1.62
CA GLY A 68 -0.11 -19.54 -0.42
C GLY A 68 1.38 -19.29 -0.68
N LYS A 69 1.81 -19.15 -1.95
CA LYS A 69 3.19 -18.85 -2.32
C LYS A 69 3.30 -17.48 -2.98
N GLY A 70 4.29 -16.70 -2.53
CA GLY A 70 4.64 -15.43 -3.16
C GLY A 70 5.08 -15.63 -4.61
N GLN A 71 4.58 -14.78 -5.51
CA GLN A 71 4.85 -14.83 -6.93
C GLN A 71 5.79 -13.70 -7.32
N VAL A 72 6.80 -14.03 -8.13
CA VAL A 72 7.66 -13.04 -8.77
C VAL A 72 6.99 -12.59 -10.07
N VAL A 73 6.77 -11.29 -10.19
CA VAL A 73 6.07 -10.68 -11.31
C VAL A 73 6.83 -9.47 -11.84
N LYS A 74 6.64 -9.15 -13.13
CA LYS A 74 7.07 -7.87 -13.68
C LYS A 74 5.93 -6.88 -13.51
N LEU A 75 6.23 -5.73 -12.91
CA LEU A 75 5.25 -4.68 -12.66
C LEU A 75 5.50 -3.45 -13.54
N SER A 76 4.40 -2.94 -14.07
CA SER A 76 4.30 -1.56 -14.52
C SER A 76 3.08 -0.93 -13.85
N GLY A 77 3.03 0.39 -13.78
CA GLY A 77 1.88 1.04 -13.18
C GLY A 77 1.98 2.55 -13.14
N THR A 78 0.84 3.15 -12.85
CA THR A 78 0.69 4.60 -12.75
C THR A 78 -0.13 4.97 -11.53
N VAL A 79 0.09 6.19 -11.07
CA VAL A 79 -0.77 6.88 -10.12
C VAL A 79 -1.34 8.13 -10.77
N THR A 80 -2.63 8.35 -10.61
CA THR A 80 -3.36 9.48 -11.18
C THR A 80 -4.05 10.27 -10.06
N ASP A 81 -3.82 11.58 -10.04
CA ASP A 81 -4.47 12.49 -9.09
C ASP A 81 -5.87 12.95 -9.57
N LEU A 82 -6.55 13.74 -8.73
CA LEU A 82 -7.87 14.30 -9.07
C LEU A 82 -7.81 15.34 -10.22
N MET A 83 -6.65 15.91 -10.49
CA MET A 83 -6.40 16.79 -11.63
C MET A 83 -6.10 16.01 -12.92
N SER A 84 -6.26 14.67 -12.90
CA SER A 84 -5.97 13.76 -14.01
C SER A 84 -4.50 13.74 -14.44
N LYS A 85 -3.58 14.25 -13.62
CA LYS A 85 -2.15 14.12 -13.86
C LYS A 85 -1.73 12.69 -13.52
N THR A 86 -1.15 12.01 -14.50
CA THR A 86 -0.72 10.62 -14.38
C THR A 86 0.81 10.55 -14.30
N THR A 87 1.31 9.88 -13.27
CA THR A 87 2.76 9.70 -13.03
C THR A 87 3.09 8.21 -13.01
N PRO A 88 4.15 7.76 -13.73
CA PRO A 88 4.57 6.37 -13.67
C PRO A 88 5.14 6.00 -12.30
N LEU A 89 4.89 4.78 -11.87
CA LEU A 89 5.45 4.21 -10.65
C LEU A 89 6.70 3.39 -10.98
N THR A 90 7.77 3.61 -10.21
CA THR A 90 9.00 2.82 -10.31
C THR A 90 9.02 1.81 -9.17
N PHE A 91 8.88 0.53 -9.51
CA PHE A 91 8.86 -0.55 -8.53
C PHE A 91 10.27 -1.03 -8.19
N ARG A 92 10.51 -1.27 -6.91
CA ARG A 92 11.70 -1.90 -6.36
C ARG A 92 11.30 -3.21 -5.72
N GLU A 93 11.85 -4.31 -6.22
CA GLU A 93 11.66 -5.63 -5.61
C GLU A 93 12.46 -5.70 -4.30
N THR A 94 11.86 -6.27 -3.27
CA THR A 94 12.50 -6.55 -1.98
C THR A 94 12.04 -7.91 -1.50
N LYS A 95 12.99 -8.74 -1.06
CA LYS A 95 12.72 -10.10 -0.56
C LYS A 95 12.81 -10.09 0.96
N GLU A 96 11.79 -10.60 1.61
CA GLU A 96 11.74 -10.73 3.06
C GLU A 96 11.33 -12.16 3.41
N GLY A 97 12.30 -12.96 3.86
CA GLY A 97 12.12 -14.40 4.04
C GLY A 97 11.70 -15.07 2.72
N SER A 98 10.51 -15.66 2.70
CA SER A 98 9.91 -16.29 1.52
C SER A 98 8.94 -15.38 0.74
N ALA A 99 8.71 -14.15 1.22
CA ALA A 99 7.83 -13.19 0.57
C ALA A 99 8.61 -12.28 -0.40
N VAL A 100 7.93 -11.89 -1.48
CA VAL A 100 8.44 -10.94 -2.47
C VAL A 100 7.52 -9.72 -2.46
N TYR A 101 8.10 -8.57 -2.16
CA TYR A 101 7.42 -7.28 -2.10
C TYR A 101 7.91 -6.36 -3.21
N TYR A 102 7.01 -5.51 -3.67
CA TYR A 102 7.29 -4.47 -4.64
C TYR A 102 6.91 -3.12 -4.03
N LEU A 103 7.91 -2.27 -3.87
CA LEU A 103 7.74 -0.94 -3.31
C LEU A 103 7.87 0.12 -4.40
N ALA A 104 6.93 1.05 -4.47
CA ALA A 104 7.02 2.22 -5.34
C ALA A 104 6.74 3.51 -4.56
N GLN A 105 7.56 4.54 -4.82
CA GLN A 105 7.37 5.86 -4.22
C GLN A 105 6.59 6.80 -5.14
N PHE A 106 5.78 7.65 -4.52
CA PHE A 106 5.06 8.74 -5.18
C PHE A 106 5.05 9.97 -4.29
N LYS A 107 4.91 11.16 -4.89
CA LYS A 107 4.80 12.41 -4.14
C LYS A 107 3.43 12.50 -3.50
N GLN A 108 3.40 12.94 -2.25
CA GLN A 108 2.18 13.12 -1.47
C GLN A 108 2.41 14.29 -0.52
N SER A 109 2.09 15.51 -0.96
CA SER A 109 2.28 16.73 -0.17
C SER A 109 1.00 17.20 0.55
N SER A 110 -0.15 16.63 0.18
CA SER A 110 -1.45 17.02 0.70
C SER A 110 -2.37 15.82 0.85
N ARG A 111 -3.52 16.03 1.49
CA ARG A 111 -4.61 15.05 1.50
C ARG A 111 -5.25 15.03 0.11
N GLU A 112 -5.30 13.87 -0.52
CA GLU A 112 -5.94 13.70 -1.83
C GLU A 112 -6.34 12.24 -2.07
N ILE A 113 -7.18 12.01 -3.08
CA ILE A 113 -7.51 10.66 -3.54
C ILE A 113 -6.69 10.36 -4.78
N LEU A 114 -5.85 9.33 -4.69
CA LEU A 114 -5.03 8.83 -5.77
C LEU A 114 -5.63 7.56 -6.35
N LYS A 115 -5.64 7.46 -7.68
CA LYS A 115 -6.04 6.26 -8.41
C LYS A 115 -4.81 5.52 -8.87
N PHE A 116 -4.67 4.28 -8.45
CA PHE A 116 -3.57 3.40 -8.82
C PHE A 116 -4.03 2.44 -9.89
N LYS A 117 -3.23 2.27 -10.95
CA LYS A 117 -3.40 1.21 -11.95
C LYS A 117 -2.08 0.47 -12.11
N ILE A 118 -2.06 -0.80 -11.72
CA ILE A 118 -0.88 -1.66 -11.75
C ILE A 118 -1.16 -2.81 -12.72
N GLU A 119 -0.22 -3.08 -13.60
CA GLU A 119 -0.23 -4.23 -14.50
C GLU A 119 0.85 -5.20 -14.04
N ALA A 120 0.44 -6.43 -13.74
CA ALA A 120 1.32 -7.51 -13.28
C ALA A 120 1.41 -8.60 -14.34
N GLU A 121 2.62 -8.85 -14.82
CA GLU A 121 2.94 -9.95 -15.75
C GLU A 121 3.66 -11.07 -15.00
N PHE A 122 3.05 -12.25 -15.01
CA PHE A 122 3.54 -13.46 -14.36
C PHE A 122 4.47 -14.24 -15.30
N ALA A 123 5.28 -15.13 -14.72
CA ALA A 123 6.28 -15.90 -15.47
C ALA A 123 5.67 -16.84 -16.53
N ASP A 124 4.43 -17.28 -16.34
CA ASP A 124 3.65 -18.09 -17.28
C ASP A 124 2.99 -17.26 -18.40
N GLY A 125 3.19 -15.94 -18.40
CA GLY A 125 2.63 -15.00 -19.37
C GLY A 125 1.23 -14.48 -19.00
N GLN A 126 0.63 -14.91 -17.89
CA GLN A 126 -0.62 -14.35 -17.41
C GLN A 126 -0.44 -12.87 -17.05
N ARG A 127 -1.44 -12.05 -17.37
CA ARG A 127 -1.48 -10.63 -17.03
C ARG A 127 -2.71 -10.29 -16.23
N HIS A 128 -2.50 -9.62 -15.12
CA HIS A 128 -3.57 -9.11 -14.27
C HIS A 128 -3.44 -7.61 -14.07
N THR A 129 -4.58 -6.93 -13.99
CA THR A 129 -4.64 -5.50 -13.71
C THR A 129 -5.26 -5.28 -12.34
N LEU A 130 -4.54 -4.59 -11.46
CA LEU A 130 -5.03 -4.12 -10.17
C LEU A 130 -5.35 -2.63 -10.28
N GLN A 131 -6.57 -2.24 -9.92
CA GLN A 131 -7.01 -0.85 -9.89
C GLN A 131 -7.72 -0.54 -8.59
N PHE A 132 -7.30 0.52 -7.92
CA PHE A 132 -7.95 0.99 -6.69
C PHE A 132 -7.74 2.48 -6.48
N SER A 133 -8.62 3.08 -5.68
CA SER A 133 -8.49 4.44 -5.18
C SER A 133 -8.10 4.41 -3.71
N GLN A 134 -7.20 5.31 -3.33
CA GLN A 134 -6.78 5.47 -1.95
C GLN A 134 -6.75 6.95 -1.60
N GLU A 135 -7.44 7.31 -0.51
CA GLU A 135 -7.22 8.60 0.14
C GLU A 135 -5.92 8.54 0.91
N VAL A 136 -5.00 9.45 0.62
CA VAL A 136 -3.70 9.57 1.28
C VAL A 136 -3.71 10.79 2.17
N PHE A 137 -2.99 10.71 3.29
CA PHE A 137 -2.91 11.78 4.28
C PHE A 137 -1.43 12.15 4.49
N PRO A 138 -1.11 13.46 4.57
CA PRO A 138 0.23 13.87 4.95
C PRO A 138 0.51 13.44 6.41
N ASP A 139 1.78 13.18 6.68
CA ASP A 139 2.32 12.81 8.00
C ASP A 139 2.74 14.02 8.85
#